data_AF-A0A2X3IQD8-F1
#
_entry.id   AF-A0A2X3IQD8-F1
#
_cell.length_a   1.000
_cell.length_b   1.000
_cell.length_c   1.000
_cell.angle_alpha   90.00
_cell.angle_beta   90.00
_cell.angle_gamma   90.00
#
_symmetry.space_group_name_H-M   'P 1'
#
loop_
_entity.id
_entity.type
_entity.pdbx_description
1 polymer ?
#
loop_
_entity_poly.entity_id
_entity_poly.type
_entity_poly.pdbx_seq_one_letter_code
_entity_poly.pdbx_strand_id
1 'polypeptide(L)'
;MTSIIETPKWGDVPLITRADKVEGGRGGAANIQAQELANRTLLLMQTLEGYSVGEKPYDKKEDAQADIENGLIKPGAIFTVSY
;
A
#
# COMPACT_ATOMS: atom_id res chain seq x y z
N MET A 1 -1.34 -26.62 0.73
CA MET A 1 -0.93 -25.48 -0.12
C MET A 1 -0.38 -24.42 0.81
N THR A 2 0.82 -23.89 0.55
CA THR A 2 1.48 -22.94 1.45
C THR A 2 1.23 -21.52 0.94
N SER A 3 0.76 -20.62 1.80
CA SER A 3 0.50 -19.22 1.43
C SER A 3 1.74 -18.34 1.66
N ILE A 4 1.78 -17.24 0.91
CA ILE A 4 2.66 -16.08 1.14
C ILE A 4 2.18 -15.37 2.42
N ILE A 5 3.10 -14.94 3.28
CA ILE A 5 2.77 -14.20 4.50
C ILE A 5 3.18 -12.76 4.29
N GLU A 6 2.21 -11.87 4.09
CA GLU A 6 2.48 -10.46 3.82
C GLU A 6 2.90 -9.71 5.08
N THR A 7 3.87 -8.83 4.93
CA THR A 7 4.31 -7.88 5.95
C THR A 7 4.52 -6.53 5.27
N PRO A 8 3.90 -5.44 5.73
CA PRO A 8 3.99 -4.15 5.06
C PRO A 8 5.41 -3.58 5.22
N LYS A 9 6.23 -3.77 4.19
CA LYS A 9 7.61 -3.27 4.14
C LYS A 9 8.04 -2.99 2.71
N TRP A 10 8.93 -2.02 2.54
CA TRP A 10 9.61 -1.78 1.27
C TRP A 10 10.98 -2.47 1.28
N GLY A 11 11.01 -3.71 0.81
CA GLY A 11 12.25 -4.49 0.63
C GLY A 11 12.72 -4.46 -0.83
N ASP A 12 13.95 -4.92 -1.08
CA ASP A 12 14.45 -5.14 -2.44
C ASP A 12 13.72 -6.31 -3.13
N VAL A 13 13.55 -6.23 -4.44
CA VAL A 13 12.98 -7.32 -5.24
C VAL A 13 14.12 -7.98 -6.00
N PRO A 14 14.63 -9.14 -5.54
CA PRO A 14 15.75 -9.80 -6.18
C PRO A 14 15.38 -10.24 -7.59
N LEU A 15 16.34 -10.14 -8.51
CA LEU A 15 16.21 -10.70 -9.85
C LEU A 15 16.71 -12.15 -9.83
N ILE A 16 15.97 -13.03 -10.51
CA ILE A 16 16.41 -14.41 -10.71
C ILE A 16 17.53 -14.41 -11.76
N THR A 17 18.63 -15.06 -11.42
CA THR A 17 19.76 -15.30 -12.31
C THR A 17 19.78 -16.75 -12.78
N ARG A 18 20.62 -17.08 -13.78
CA ARG A 18 20.76 -18.47 -14.25
C ARG A 18 21.33 -19.43 -13.20
N ALA A 19 22.03 -18.91 -12.19
CA ALA A 19 22.60 -19.72 -11.12
C ALA A 19 21.56 -20.05 -10.03
N ASP A 20 20.43 -19.35 -10.00
CA ASP A 20 19.40 -19.55 -9.00
C ASP A 20 18.56 -20.78 -9.30
N LYS A 21 18.41 -21.63 -8.29
CA LYS A 21 17.54 -22.78 -8.36
C LYS A 21 16.09 -22.33 -8.15
N VAL A 22 15.26 -22.53 -9.17
CA VAL A 22 13.81 -22.33 -9.06
C VAL A 22 13.20 -23.58 -8.43
N GLU A 23 12.82 -23.46 -7.16
CA GLU A 23 12.15 -24.53 -6.43
C GLU A 23 10.92 -24.02 -5.68
N GLY A 24 10.03 -24.94 -5.32
CA GLY A 24 8.86 -24.62 -4.51
C GLY A 24 9.22 -24.34 -3.05
N GLY A 25 8.23 -23.92 -2.26
CA GLY A 25 8.43 -23.62 -0.83
C GLY A 25 8.92 -22.20 -0.58
N ARG A 26 8.85 -21.76 0.69
CA ARG A 26 9.04 -20.35 1.07
C ARG A 26 10.40 -19.78 0.71
N GLY A 27 11.45 -20.61 0.70
CA GLY A 27 12.82 -20.20 0.36
C GLY A 27 13.14 -20.22 -1.13
N GLY A 28 12.22 -20.69 -1.99
CA GLY A 28 12.45 -20.73 -3.43
C GLY A 28 12.60 -19.31 -4.00
N ALA A 29 13.58 -19.11 -4.89
CA ALA A 29 13.92 -17.78 -5.42
C ALA A 29 12.71 -17.04 -6.01
N ALA A 30 11.85 -17.74 -6.75
CA ALA A 30 10.61 -17.17 -7.29
C ALA A 30 9.59 -16.77 -6.21
N ASN A 31 9.51 -17.54 -5.12
CA ASN A 31 8.59 -17.27 -4.01
C ASN A 31 9.08 -16.11 -3.13
N ILE A 32 10.41 -15.91 -3.01
CA ILE A 32 11.00 -14.72 -2.35
C ILE A 32 10.61 -13.46 -3.11
N GLN A 33 10.74 -13.47 -4.44
CA GLN A 33 10.34 -12.32 -5.26
C GLN A 33 8.84 -12.01 -5.09
N ALA A 34 7.98 -13.04 -5.16
CA ALA A 34 6.54 -12.89 -4.95
C ALA A 34 6.20 -12.35 -3.55
N GLN A 35 6.92 -12.81 -2.52
CA GLN A 35 6.76 -12.33 -1.16
C GLN A 35 7.11 -10.85 -1.01
N GLU A 36 8.20 -10.38 -1.63
CA GLU A 36 8.57 -8.95 -1.58
C GLU A 36 7.59 -8.06 -2.36
N LEU A 37 7.05 -8.55 -3.48
CA LEU A 37 5.98 -7.84 -4.20
C LEU A 37 4.68 -7.76 -3.39
N ALA A 38 4.30 -8.84 -2.71
CA ALA A 38 3.13 -8.86 -1.85
C ALA A 38 3.29 -7.89 -0.66
N ASN A 39 4.48 -7.87 -0.03
CA ASN A 39 4.82 -6.93 1.05
C ASN A 39 4.70 -5.46 0.62
N ARG A 40 5.22 -5.14 -0.57
CA ARG A 40 5.11 -3.78 -1.15
C ARG A 40 3.66 -3.43 -1.45
N THR A 41 2.89 -4.37 -2.00
CA THR A 41 1.47 -4.16 -2.29
C THR A 41 0.68 -3.86 -1.03
N LEU A 42 0.89 -4.63 0.04
CA LEU A 42 0.25 -4.40 1.33
C LEU A 42 0.64 -3.03 1.92
N LEU A 43 1.92 -2.66 1.85
CA LEU A 43 2.37 -1.35 2.33
C LEU A 43 1.70 -0.21 1.55
N LEU A 44 1.62 -0.32 0.21
CA LEU A 44 0.98 0.69 -0.63
C LEU A 44 -0.52 0.77 -0.35
N MET A 45 -1.19 -0.38 -0.21
CA MET A 45 -2.61 -0.43 0.17
C MET A 45 -2.83 0.26 1.51
N GLN A 46 -2.05 -0.07 2.53
CA GLN A 46 -2.13 0.59 3.84
C GLN A 46 -1.80 2.07 3.79
N THR A 47 -0.89 2.49 2.91
CA THR A 47 -0.58 3.91 2.70
C THR A 47 -1.76 4.63 2.05
N LEU A 48 -2.43 4.00 1.07
CA LEU A 48 -3.62 4.55 0.41
C LEU A 48 -4.84 4.56 1.33
N GLU A 49 -5.03 3.51 2.13
CA GLU A 49 -6.08 3.45 3.15
C GLU A 49 -5.79 4.40 4.31
N GLY A 50 -4.50 4.57 4.65
CA GLY A 50 -3.97 5.56 5.58
C GLY A 50 -4.26 6.98 5.09
N TYR A 51 -4.12 7.24 3.78
CA TYR A 51 -4.70 8.40 3.09
C TYR A 51 -6.23 8.36 3.09
N SER A 52 -6.84 8.22 4.27
CA SER A 52 -8.17 8.70 4.52
C SER A 52 -8.18 10.20 4.29
N VAL A 53 -9.26 10.64 3.69
CA VAL A 53 -9.53 12.03 3.41
C VAL A 53 -9.29 12.87 4.67
N GLY A 54 -8.28 13.74 4.64
CA GLY A 54 -7.83 14.55 5.78
C GLY A 54 -6.38 14.33 6.26
N GLU A 55 -5.69 13.26 5.86
CA GLU A 55 -4.25 13.09 6.18
C GLU A 55 -3.33 13.96 5.30
N LYS A 56 -3.79 14.35 4.12
CA LYS A 56 -3.19 15.43 3.33
C LYS A 56 -4.08 16.67 3.43
N PRO A 57 -3.51 17.87 3.64
CA PRO A 57 -4.27 19.09 3.51
C PRO A 57 -4.88 19.20 2.12
N TYR A 58 -6.13 19.64 2.05
CA TYR A 58 -6.71 20.09 0.80
C TYR A 58 -6.03 21.38 0.36
N ASP A 59 -5.72 21.49 -0.92
CA ASP A 59 -5.18 22.73 -1.49
C ASP A 59 -6.26 23.82 -1.62
N LYS A 60 -7.54 23.45 -1.61
CA LYS A 60 -8.70 24.33 -1.81
C LYS A 60 -9.90 23.90 -0.99
N LYS A 61 -10.73 24.87 -0.61
CA LYS A 61 -11.96 24.60 0.17
C LYS A 61 -13.01 23.84 -0.64
N GLU A 62 -13.06 24.08 -1.95
CA GLU A 62 -14.04 23.51 -2.86
C GLU A 62 -13.88 21.99 -2.97
N ASP A 63 -12.65 21.51 -3.00
CA ASP A 63 -12.34 20.07 -3.06
C ASP A 63 -12.76 19.35 -1.76
N ALA A 64 -12.53 20.00 -0.61
CA ALA A 64 -13.00 19.48 0.68
C ALA A 64 -14.53 19.41 0.76
N GLN A 65 -15.21 20.44 0.24
CA GLN A 65 -16.68 20.48 0.22
C GLN A 65 -17.26 19.36 -0.67
N ALA A 66 -16.67 19.12 -1.84
CA ALA A 66 -17.09 18.04 -2.74
C ALA A 66 -16.98 16.65 -2.07
N ASP A 67 -15.90 16.41 -1.32
CA ASP A 67 -15.70 15.13 -0.63
C ASP A 67 -16.62 14.95 0.59
N ILE A 68 -17.04 16.04 1.25
CA ILE A 68 -18.11 16.00 2.27
C ILE A 68 -19.43 15.57 1.63
N GLU A 69 -19.81 16.19 0.51
CA GLU A 69 -21.06 15.92 -0.19
C GLU A 69 -21.12 14.50 -0.77
N ASN A 70 -19.98 13.99 -1.25
CA ASN A 70 -19.82 12.62 -1.72
C ASN A 70 -19.72 11.58 -0.59
N GLY A 71 -19.72 12.00 0.69
CA GLY A 71 -19.65 11.10 1.84
C GLY A 71 -18.28 10.45 2.07
N LEU A 72 -17.23 10.98 1.43
CA LEU A 72 -15.86 10.53 1.60
C LEU A 72 -15.27 11.03 2.93
N ILE A 73 -15.70 12.20 3.41
CA ILE A 73 -15.39 12.70 4.75
C ILE A 73 -16.49 12.26 5.72
N LYS A 74 -16.12 11.45 6.72
CA LYS A 74 -17.07 11.01 7.75
C LYS A 74 -17.46 12.17 8.68
N PRO A 75 -18.71 12.21 9.18
CA PRO A 75 -19.10 13.16 10.21
C PRO A 75 -18.15 13.12 11.42
N GLY A 76 -17.61 14.27 11.80
CA GLY A 76 -16.65 14.39 12.90
C GLY A 76 -15.18 14.14 12.54
N ALA A 77 -14.86 13.87 11.27
CA ALA A 77 -13.47 13.81 10.81
C ALA A 77 -12.81 15.18 10.85
N ILE A 78 -11.55 15.23 11.29
CA ILE A 78 -10.70 16.42 11.26
C ILE A 78 -9.88 16.37 9.98
N PHE A 79 -9.90 17.44 9.20
CA PHE A 79 -9.10 17.60 7.99
C PHE A 79 -8.50 19.01 7.95
N THR A 80 -7.45 19.19 7.13
CA THR A 80 -6.78 20.49 6.95
C THR A 80 -7.06 21.03 5.56
N VAL A 81 -7.22 22.35 5.42
CA VAL A 81 -7.21 23.05 4.14
C VAL A 81 -6.08 24.08 4.18
N SER A 82 -5.10 23.94 3.30
CA SER A 82 -4.00 24.89 3.15
C SER A 82 -4.43 26.04 2.23
N TYR A 83 -4.01 27.27 2.54
CA TYR A 83 -4.32 28.49 1.79
C TYR A 83 -3.07 29.07 1.14
#